data_AF-A0A939UIJ9-F1
#
_entry.id   AF-A0A939UIJ9-F1
#
_cell.length_a   1.000
_cell.length_b   1.000
_cell.length_c   1.000
_cell.angle_alpha   90.00
_cell.angle_beta   90.00
_cell.angle_gamma   90.00
#
_symmetry.space_group_name_H-M   'P 1'
#
loop_
_entity.id
_entity.type
_entity.pdbx_description
1 polymer ?
#
loop_
_entity_poly.entity_id
_entity_poly.type
_entity_poly.pdbx_seq_one_letter_code
_entity_poly.pdbx_strand_id
1 'polypeptide(L)'
;MKFKLTVFIVVTLFLIAVCVGENIYIDRTFDEFSDRIEKLQAQETYDLDDIIETEKWWLKKVEVLELTMSIQLLNDVTYTYGELIGAVEKEDYQSASGYLERLKLYASALCDMYKVKINNVL
;
A
#
# COMPACT_ATOMS: atom_id res chain seq x y z
N MET A 1 23.35 5.78 -37.63
CA MET A 1 23.86 5.70 -36.24
C MET A 1 23.14 6.66 -35.29
N LYS A 2 23.03 7.97 -35.60
CA LYS A 2 22.41 8.97 -34.70
C LYS A 2 20.96 8.68 -34.28
N PHE A 3 20.09 8.25 -35.21
CA PHE A 3 18.68 7.94 -34.90
C PHE A 3 18.51 6.81 -33.88
N LYS A 4 19.27 5.71 -34.02
CA LYS A 4 19.24 4.60 -33.05
C LYS A 4 19.69 5.04 -31.66
N LEU A 5 20.70 5.91 -31.58
CA LEU A 5 21.18 6.48 -30.33
C LEU A 5 20.12 7.41 -29.69
N THR A 6 19.46 8.26 -30.49
CA THR A 6 18.39 9.13 -30.00
C THR A 6 17.21 8.31 -29.46
N VAL A 7 16.78 7.28 -30.17
CA VAL A 7 15.71 6.38 -29.70
C VAL A 7 16.13 5.71 -28.38
N PHE A 8 17.37 5.22 -28.29
CA PHE A 8 17.88 4.60 -27.07
C PHE A 8 17.84 5.57 -25.88
N ILE A 9 18.33 6.80 -26.05
CA ILE A 9 18.31 7.82 -24.99
C ILE A 9 16.87 8.11 -24.53
N VAL A 10 15.93 8.28 -25.47
CA VAL A 10 14.52 8.55 -25.13
C VAL A 10 13.90 7.39 -24.36
N VAL A 11 14.13 6.14 -24.79
CA VAL A 11 13.63 4.96 -24.09
C VAL A 11 14.22 4.85 -22.69
N THR A 12 15.53 5.09 -22.53
CA THR A 12 16.18 5.07 -21.21
C THR A 12 15.59 6.12 -20.28
N LEU A 13 15.40 7.37 -20.75
CA LEU A 13 14.79 8.41 -19.94
C LEU A 13 13.35 8.06 -19.54
N PHE A 14 12.59 7.43 -20.43
CA PHE A 14 11.24 6.97 -20.13
C PHE A 14 11.23 5.89 -19.05
N LEU A 15 12.13 4.91 -19.13
CA LEU A 15 12.26 3.86 -18.11
C LEU A 15 12.63 4.44 -16.73
N ILE A 16 13.56 5.40 -16.68
CA ILE A 16 13.93 6.09 -15.44
C ILE A 16 12.71 6.84 -14.86
N ALA A 17 11.98 7.57 -15.70
CA ALA A 17 10.79 8.30 -15.27
C ALA A 17 9.70 7.37 -14.72
N VAL A 18 9.50 6.20 -15.34
CA VAL A 18 8.56 5.18 -14.85
C VAL A 18 8.99 4.66 -13.49
N CYS A 19 10.25 4.26 -13.30
CA CYS A 19 10.73 3.77 -12.00
C CYS A 19 10.63 4.82 -10.89
N VAL A 20 10.93 6.09 -11.19
CA VAL A 20 10.76 7.20 -10.22
C VAL A 20 9.28 7.40 -9.91
N GLY A 21 8.41 7.34 -10.91
CA GLY A 21 6.97 7.45 -10.74
C GLY A 21 6.39 6.32 -9.89
N GLU A 22 6.81 5.08 -10.12
CA GLU A 22 6.44 3.91 -9.33
C GLU A 22 6.85 4.08 -7.87
N ASN A 23 8.08 4.55 -7.62
CA ASN A 23 8.56 4.74 -6.26
C ASN A 23 7.76 5.80 -5.49
N ILE A 24 7.46 6.94 -6.14
CA ILE A 24 6.62 7.99 -5.58
C ILE A 24 5.19 7.49 -5.33
N TYR A 25 4.66 6.66 -6.22
CA TYR A 25 3.33 6.09 -6.09
C TYR A 25 3.24 5.14 -4.89
N ILE A 26 4.22 4.25 -4.72
CA ILE A 26 4.31 3.33 -3.58
C ILE A 26 4.38 4.11 -2.28
N ASP A 27 5.31 5.07 -2.16
CA ASP A 27 5.46 5.91 -0.97
C ASP A 27 4.15 6.57 -0.58
N ARG A 28 3.53 7.30 -1.51
CA ARG A 28 2.27 8.03 -1.24
C ARG A 28 1.12 7.09 -0.89
N THR A 29 1.07 5.92 -1.51
CA THR A 29 0.02 4.95 -1.23
C THR A 29 0.14 4.41 0.17
N PHE A 30 1.35 4.07 0.63
CA PHE A 30 1.56 3.57 1.98
C PHE A 30 1.49 4.66 3.06
N ASP A 31 1.86 5.90 2.74
CA ASP A 31 1.61 7.05 3.62
C ASP A 31 0.10 7.26 3.81
N GLU A 32 -0.69 7.33 2.72
CA GLU A 32 -2.15 7.46 2.81
C GLU A 32 -2.78 6.24 3.50
N PHE A 33 -2.21 5.05 3.31
CA PHE A 33 -2.65 3.84 4.00
C PHE A 33 -2.46 3.96 5.51
N SER A 34 -1.27 4.38 5.95
CA SER A 34 -0.97 4.62 7.37
C SER A 34 -1.92 5.65 7.97
N ASP A 35 -2.14 6.78 7.29
CA ASP A 35 -3.05 7.83 7.75
C ASP A 35 -4.50 7.32 7.93
N ARG A 36 -4.96 6.44 7.03
CA ARG A 36 -6.30 5.84 7.12
C ARG A 36 -6.41 4.90 8.32
N ILE A 37 -5.39 4.05 8.55
CA ILE A 37 -5.37 3.18 9.72
C ILE A 37 -5.35 3.99 11.02
N GLU A 38 -4.54 5.04 11.10
CA GLU A 38 -4.48 5.90 12.29
C GLU A 38 -5.82 6.61 12.58
N LYS A 39 -6.55 7.01 11.53
CA LYS A 39 -7.91 7.54 11.69
C LYS A 39 -8.87 6.51 12.27
N LEU A 40 -8.83 5.26 11.80
CA LEU A 40 -9.65 4.17 12.33
C LEU A 40 -9.30 3.85 13.79
N GLN A 41 -8.00 3.88 14.14
CA GLN A 41 -7.54 3.66 15.52
C GLN A 41 -7.96 4.78 16.49
N ALA A 42 -8.14 6.00 15.99
CA ALA A 42 -8.55 7.16 16.80
C ALA A 42 -10.06 7.17 17.13
N GLN A 43 -10.85 6.27 16.55
CA GLN A 43 -12.29 6.19 16.80
C GLN A 43 -12.57 5.59 18.18
N GLU A 44 -13.48 6.18 18.96
CA GLU A 44 -13.91 5.63 20.25
C GLU A 44 -14.68 4.31 20.09
N THR A 45 -15.40 4.18 18.97
CA THR A 45 -16.10 2.99 18.51
C THR A 45 -15.81 2.81 17.04
N TYR A 46 -15.37 1.63 16.63
CA TYR A 46 -15.07 1.33 15.25
C TYR A 46 -16.33 1.42 14.39
N ASP A 47 -16.34 2.34 13.43
CA ASP A 47 -17.39 2.44 12.43
C ASP A 47 -17.12 1.44 11.31
N LEU A 48 -18.06 0.51 11.11
CA LEU A 48 -17.96 -0.51 10.08
C LEU A 48 -17.93 0.10 8.68
N ASP A 49 -18.66 1.18 8.44
CA ASP A 49 -18.72 1.82 7.12
C ASP A 49 -17.38 2.45 6.75
N ASP A 50 -16.69 3.07 7.71
CA ASP A 50 -15.35 3.65 7.51
C ASP A 50 -14.30 2.58 7.20
N ILE A 51 -14.39 1.41 7.86
CA ILE A 51 -13.51 0.27 7.62
C ILE A 51 -13.73 -0.27 6.20
N ILE A 52 -14.98 -0.47 5.80
CA ILE A 52 -15.35 -0.94 4.46
C ILE A 52 -14.94 0.08 3.39
N GLU A 53 -15.08 1.38 3.64
CA GLU A 53 -14.60 2.42 2.73
C GLU A 53 -13.08 2.33 2.55
N THR A 54 -12.36 2.13 3.64
CA THR A 54 -10.90 2.00 3.63
C THR A 54 -10.45 0.74 2.89
N GLU A 55 -11.14 -0.39 3.07
CA GLU A 55 -10.90 -1.62 2.30
C GLU A 55 -11.13 -1.39 0.80
N LYS A 56 -12.25 -0.76 0.42
CA LYS A 56 -12.54 -0.44 -0.99
C LYS A 56 -11.49 0.48 -1.60
N TRP A 57 -10.99 1.45 -0.83
CA TRP A 57 -9.87 2.28 -1.25
C TRP A 57 -8.62 1.42 -1.48
N TRP A 58 -8.30 0.52 -0.55
CA TRP A 58 -7.13 -0.37 -0.65
C TRP A 58 -7.21 -1.26 -1.90
N LEU A 59 -8.36 -1.89 -2.15
CA LEU A 59 -8.58 -2.74 -3.33
C LEU A 59 -8.33 -2.00 -4.64
N LYS A 60 -8.72 -0.73 -4.74
CA LYS A 60 -8.41 0.11 -5.91
C LYS A 60 -6.92 0.38 -6.07
N LYS A 61 -6.17 0.45 -4.98
CA LYS A 61 -4.71 0.64 -5.01
C LYS A 61 -3.99 -0.66 -5.39
N VAL A 62 -4.49 -1.80 -4.92
CA VAL A 62 -3.96 -3.14 -5.23
C VAL A 62 -3.83 -3.34 -6.74
N GLU A 63 -4.83 -2.96 -7.55
CA GLU A 63 -4.79 -3.09 -9.02
C GLU A 63 -3.52 -2.48 -9.66
N VAL A 64 -3.00 -1.39 -9.09
CA VAL A 64 -1.77 -0.74 -9.57
C VAL A 64 -0.53 -1.34 -8.88
N LEU A 65 -0.62 -1.63 -7.58
CA LEU A 65 0.50 -2.18 -6.82
C LEU A 65 0.91 -3.58 -7.31
N GLU A 66 -0.02 -4.39 -7.79
CA GLU A 66 0.24 -5.73 -8.34
C GLU A 66 1.20 -5.72 -9.55
N LEU A 67 1.38 -4.59 -10.22
CA LEU A 67 2.35 -4.43 -11.30
C LEU A 67 3.81 -4.47 -10.82
N THR A 68 4.03 -4.13 -9.54
CA THR A 68 5.38 -3.90 -8.98
C THR A 68 5.62 -4.67 -7.68
N MET A 69 4.57 -5.15 -7.01
CA MET A 69 4.62 -5.82 -5.72
C MET A 69 4.13 -7.26 -5.78
N SER A 70 4.51 -8.07 -4.79
CA SER A 70 4.02 -9.44 -4.67
C SER A 70 2.52 -9.44 -4.36
N ILE A 71 1.73 -10.05 -5.24
CA ILE A 71 0.28 -10.27 -5.06
C ILE A 71 0.00 -10.97 -3.72
N GLN A 72 0.86 -11.88 -3.28
CA GLN A 72 0.68 -12.57 -2.00
C GLN A 72 0.68 -11.61 -0.82
N LEU A 73 1.62 -10.64 -0.80
CA LEU A 73 1.70 -9.66 0.28
C LEU A 73 0.52 -8.68 0.26
N LEU A 74 0.03 -8.32 -0.94
CA LEU A 74 -1.16 -7.48 -1.08
C LEU A 74 -2.43 -8.20 -0.61
N ASN A 75 -2.54 -9.50 -0.90
CA ASN A 75 -3.62 -10.34 -0.43
C ASN A 75 -3.62 -10.53 1.09
N ASP A 76 -2.45 -10.59 1.73
CA ASP A 76 -2.36 -10.67 3.19
C ASP A 76 -2.97 -9.43 3.86
N VAL A 77 -2.78 -8.25 3.26
CA VAL A 77 -3.43 -7.01 3.72
C VAL A 77 -4.94 -7.09 3.53
N THR A 78 -5.40 -7.50 2.35
CA THR A 78 -6.83 -7.65 2.05
C THR A 78 -7.52 -8.68 2.96
N TYR A 79 -6.86 -9.80 3.24
CA TYR A 79 -7.35 -10.80 4.17
C TYR A 79 -7.51 -10.22 5.58
N THR A 80 -6.52 -9.45 6.03
CA THR A 80 -6.56 -8.79 7.34
C THR A 80 -7.71 -7.79 7.45
N TYR A 81 -8.09 -7.10 6.35
CA TYR A 81 -9.31 -6.30 6.31
C TYR A 81 -10.57 -7.14 6.51
N GLY A 82 -10.68 -8.29 5.86
CA GLY A 82 -11.80 -9.22 6.06
C GLY A 82 -11.90 -9.71 7.51
N GLU A 83 -10.76 -9.99 8.16
CA GLU A 83 -10.73 -10.33 9.59
C GLU A 83 -11.18 -9.17 10.48
N LEU A 84 -10.71 -7.95 10.18
CA LEU A 84 -11.10 -6.73 10.89
C LEU A 84 -12.60 -6.46 10.80
N ILE A 85 -13.15 -6.52 9.58
CA ILE A 85 -14.59 -6.36 9.32
C ILE A 85 -15.39 -7.36 10.15
N GLY A 86 -15.02 -8.65 10.08
CA GLY A 86 -15.71 -9.70 10.84
C GLY A 86 -15.57 -9.56 12.36
N ALA A 87 -14.49 -8.96 12.85
CA ALA A 87 -14.31 -8.67 14.28
C ALA A 87 -15.22 -7.51 14.73
N VAL A 88 -15.30 -6.43 13.93
CA VAL A 88 -16.16 -5.28 14.24
C VAL A 88 -17.65 -5.63 14.14
N GLU A 89 -18.05 -6.43 13.15
CA GLU A 89 -19.43 -6.94 13.02
C GLU A 89 -19.88 -7.77 14.24
N LYS A 90 -18.93 -8.42 14.93
CA LYS A 90 -19.18 -9.22 16.14
C LYS A 90 -18.97 -8.44 17.43
N GLU A 91 -18.69 -7.14 17.34
CA GLU A 91 -18.34 -6.28 18.48
C GLU A 91 -17.10 -6.78 19.25
N ASP A 92 -16.23 -7.57 18.62
CA ASP A 92 -14.95 -8.02 19.18
C ASP A 92 -13.87 -6.95 18.94
N TYR A 93 -13.98 -5.86 19.70
CA TYR A 93 -13.11 -4.71 19.57
C TYR A 93 -11.68 -4.96 20.01
N GLN A 94 -11.45 -5.98 20.85
CA GLN A 94 -10.11 -6.41 21.23
C GLN A 94 -9.38 -7.00 20.03
N SER A 95 -10.02 -7.92 19.31
CA SER A 95 -9.45 -8.48 18.09
C SER A 95 -9.32 -7.42 16.99
N ALA A 96 -10.34 -6.56 16.82
CA ALA A 96 -10.31 -5.47 15.85
C ALA A 96 -9.10 -4.54 16.04
N SER A 97 -8.79 -4.16 17.28
CA SER A 97 -7.59 -3.38 17.60
C SER A 97 -6.30 -4.09 17.17
N GLY A 98 -6.20 -5.41 17.43
CA GLY A 98 -5.06 -6.22 17.00
C GLY A 98 -4.91 -6.28 15.48
N TYR A 99 -6.01 -6.35 14.74
CA TYR A 99 -5.98 -6.33 13.28
C TYR A 99 -5.56 -4.95 12.72
N LEU A 100 -6.01 -3.84 13.33
CA LEU A 100 -5.56 -2.50 12.94
C LEU A 100 -4.05 -2.31 13.16
N GLU A 101 -3.51 -2.78 14.29
CA GLU A 101 -2.06 -2.77 14.55
C GLU A 101 -1.30 -3.58 13.49
N ARG A 102 -1.82 -4.74 13.11
CA ARG A 102 -1.24 -5.56 12.05
C ARG A 102 -1.26 -4.84 10.70
N LEU A 103 -2.35 -4.16 10.35
CA LEU A 103 -2.44 -3.35 9.13
C LEU A 103 -1.42 -2.19 9.13
N LYS A 104 -1.23 -1.54 10.28
CA LYS A 104 -0.20 -0.50 10.45
C LYS A 104 1.21 -1.05 10.25
N LEU A 105 1.51 -2.23 10.78
CA LEU A 105 2.78 -2.92 10.58
C LEU A 105 3.00 -3.26 9.10
N TYR A 106 1.96 -3.73 8.39
CA TYR A 106 2.05 -3.94 6.94
C TYR A 106 2.35 -2.65 6.18
N ALA A 107 1.72 -1.53 6.56
CA ALA A 107 1.96 -0.24 5.92
C ALA A 107 3.45 0.15 5.96
N SER A 108 4.07 0.05 7.15
CA SER A 108 5.49 0.35 7.32
C SER A 108 6.39 -0.67 6.62
N ALA A 109 6.14 -1.97 6.82
CA ALA A 109 7.03 -3.03 6.33
C ALA A 109 7.01 -3.13 4.81
N LEU A 110 5.84 -3.08 4.19
CA LEU A 110 5.72 -3.17 2.73
C LEU A 110 6.27 -1.92 2.04
N CYS A 111 6.02 -0.74 2.60
CA CYS A 111 6.65 0.49 2.11
C CYS A 111 8.18 0.36 2.15
N ASP A 112 8.74 -0.06 3.29
CA ASP A 112 10.19 -0.23 3.43
C ASP A 112 10.81 -1.27 2.50
N MET A 113 10.10 -2.36 2.20
CA MET A 113 10.56 -3.42 1.31
C MET A 113 10.60 -2.98 -0.16
N TYR A 114 9.61 -2.21 -0.60
CA TYR A 114 9.44 -1.86 -2.01
C TYR A 114 9.91 -0.45 -2.37
N LYS A 115 10.16 0.40 -1.37
CA LYS A 115 10.81 1.68 -1.58
C LYS A 115 12.27 1.49 -1.98
N VAL A 116 12.63 2.00 -3.14
CA VAL A 116 14.01 2.15 -3.60
C VAL A 116 14.73 3.12 -2.65
N LYS A 117 15.55 2.59 -1.75
CA LYS A 117 16.44 3.39 -0.91
C LYS A 117 17.73 3.65 -1.70
N ILE A 118 18.13 4.91 -1.84
CA ILE A 118 19.39 5.32 -2.51
C ILE A 118 20.60 4.60 -1.89
N ASN A 119 20.56 4.27 -0.60
CA ASN A 119 21.58 3.49 0.10
C ASN A 119 21.73 2.03 -0.39
N ASN A 120 20.78 1.49 -1.16
CA ASN A 120 20.88 0.15 -1.76
C ASN A 120 21.44 0.19 -3.20
N VAL A 121 21.69 1.38 -3.75
CA VAL A 121 22.13 1.59 -5.14
C VAL A 121 23.54 2.19 -5.23
N LEU A 122 24.07 2.70 -4.11
CA LEU A 122 25.42 3.30 -3.99
C LEU A 122 26.37 2.42 -3.19
#